data_AF-A0A240EP72-F1
#
_entry.id   AF-A0A240EP72-F1
#
_cell.length_a   1.000
_cell.length_b   1.000
_cell.length_c   1.000
_cell.angle_alpha   90.00
_cell.angle_beta   90.00
_cell.angle_gamma   90.00
#
_symmetry.space_group_name_H-M   'P 1'
#
loop_
_entity.id
_entity.type
_entity.pdbx_description
1 polymer ?
#
loop_
_entity_poly.entity_id
_entity_poly.type
_entity_poly.pdbx_seq_one_letter_code
_entity_poly.pdbx_strand_id
1 'polypeptide(L)'
;MKSLVAGCLCLFMVACQVYYHKEPRPALSNGTSAEAKQEIKQAMIKLRGGKAPLLADNVFEDNDTLLIERRVSRDQQGLPITGSTTEMPVTFQLQLKGDVCGVYYPINDTFEPLTQLSCRIKKP
;
A
#
# COMPACT_ATOMS: atom_id res chain seq x y z
N MET A 1 20.01 3.12 69.98
CA MET A 1 20.15 3.71 68.62
C MET A 1 20.10 2.60 67.60
N LYS A 2 18.97 2.41 66.92
CA LYS A 2 18.83 1.50 65.76
C LYS A 2 17.92 2.22 64.76
N SER A 3 18.53 2.87 63.78
CA SER A 3 17.85 3.69 62.78
C SER A 3 17.06 2.81 61.81
N LEU A 4 15.78 3.12 61.65
CA LEU A 4 14.94 2.68 60.53
C LEU A 4 15.50 3.28 59.24
N VAL A 5 15.98 2.45 58.32
CA VAL A 5 16.26 2.86 56.94
C VAL A 5 15.07 2.42 56.10
N ALA A 6 14.09 3.32 55.98
CA ALA A 6 13.14 3.35 54.89
C ALA A 6 13.79 4.10 53.73
N GLY A 7 13.74 3.59 52.50
CA GLY A 7 14.44 4.29 51.43
C GLY A 7 14.26 3.73 50.02
N CYS A 8 13.06 3.94 49.48
CA CYS A 8 12.78 4.23 48.07
C CYS A 8 13.16 3.19 47.01
N LEU A 9 12.16 2.36 46.68
CA LEU A 9 12.06 1.56 45.48
C LEU A 9 11.83 2.48 44.26
N CYS A 10 12.90 2.88 43.56
CA CYS A 10 12.79 3.58 42.28
C CYS A 10 12.47 2.58 41.16
N LEU A 11 11.18 2.31 40.96
CA LEU A 11 10.66 1.73 39.72
C LEU A 11 10.86 2.74 38.59
N PHE A 12 11.91 2.55 37.79
CA PHE A 12 12.04 3.19 36.49
C PHE A 12 10.97 2.63 35.55
N MET A 13 9.78 3.23 35.58
CA MET A 13 8.78 3.02 34.53
C MET A 13 9.28 3.72 33.27
N VAL A 14 10.01 2.99 32.43
CA VAL A 14 10.21 3.38 31.04
C VAL A 14 8.85 3.24 30.35
N ALA A 15 8.12 4.34 30.25
CA ALA A 15 6.93 4.40 29.43
C ALA A 15 7.37 4.23 27.97
N CYS A 16 7.19 3.03 27.43
CA CYS A 16 7.25 2.80 25.99
C CYS A 16 6.20 3.72 25.36
N GLN A 17 6.65 4.78 24.68
CA GLN A 17 5.78 5.54 23.80
C GLN A 17 5.50 4.63 22.61
N VAL A 18 4.48 3.79 22.73
CA VAL A 18 3.94 3.02 21.61
C VAL A 18 3.46 4.07 20.61
N TYR A 19 4.28 4.34 19.60
CA TYR A 19 3.93 5.20 18.49
C TYR A 19 2.69 4.57 17.85
N TYR A 20 1.53 5.17 18.09
CA TYR A 20 0.25 4.66 17.60
C TYR A 20 0.21 4.92 16.09
N HIS A 21 0.88 4.07 15.33
CA HIS A 21 0.72 4.05 13.88
C HIS A 21 -0.75 3.74 13.63
N LYS A 22 -1.49 4.73 13.10
CA LYS A 22 -2.87 4.49 12.66
C LYS A 22 -2.83 3.35 11.64
N GLU A 23 -3.55 2.28 11.94
CA GLU A 23 -3.67 1.11 11.08
C GLU A 23 -3.97 1.54 9.64
N PRO A 24 -3.33 0.92 8.63
CA PRO A 24 -3.64 1.18 7.23
C PRO A 24 -5.12 0.90 6.96
N ARG A 25 -5.81 1.83 6.29
CA ARG A 25 -7.23 1.67 5.95
C ARG A 25 -7.43 1.73 4.44
N PRO A 26 -8.28 0.87 3.85
CA PRO A 26 -8.68 1.00 2.46
C PRO A 26 -9.20 2.41 2.14
N ALA A 27 -8.81 2.94 0.98
CA ALA A 27 -9.12 4.29 0.58
C ALA A 27 -9.60 4.36 -0.87
N LEU A 28 -10.39 5.40 -1.17
CA LEU A 28 -10.83 5.75 -2.51
C LEU A 28 -10.24 7.10 -2.91
N SER A 29 -9.88 7.26 -4.17
CA SER A 29 -9.48 8.53 -4.77
C SER A 29 -10.66 9.51 -4.80
N ASN A 30 -10.43 10.77 -4.44
CA ASN A 30 -11.42 11.85 -4.59
C ASN A 30 -11.50 12.41 -6.02
N GLY A 31 -10.72 11.84 -6.94
CA GLY A 31 -10.58 12.27 -8.32
C GLY A 31 -9.15 12.04 -8.77
N THR A 32 -8.96 11.40 -9.92
CA THR A 32 -7.63 11.02 -10.41
C THR A 32 -7.24 11.85 -11.63
N SER A 33 -6.41 12.88 -11.39
CA SER A 33 -5.84 13.70 -12.47
C SER A 33 -4.83 12.92 -13.32
N ALA A 34 -4.40 13.48 -14.44
CA ALA A 34 -3.37 12.88 -15.30
C ALA A 34 -2.02 12.72 -14.54
N GLU A 35 -1.65 13.70 -13.72
CA GLU A 35 -0.45 13.70 -12.89
C GLU A 35 -0.56 12.62 -11.80
N ALA A 36 -1.69 12.54 -11.11
CA ALA A 36 -1.92 11.52 -10.09
C ALA A 36 -1.92 10.11 -10.69
N LYS A 37 -2.55 9.93 -11.85
CA LYS A 37 -2.51 8.68 -12.61
C LYS A 37 -1.08 8.29 -13.01
N GLN A 38 -0.25 9.26 -13.37
CA GLN A 38 1.15 9.01 -13.71
C GLN A 38 1.98 8.66 -12.45
N GLU A 39 1.73 9.31 -11.33
CA GLU A 39 2.36 9.00 -10.04
C GLU A 39 2.00 7.57 -9.60
N ILE A 40 0.73 7.18 -9.69
CA ILE A 40 0.28 5.80 -9.38
C ILE A 40 1.06 4.78 -10.23
N LYS A 41 1.24 5.02 -11.53
CA LYS A 41 2.03 4.13 -12.41
C LYS A 41 3.48 4.02 -11.95
N GLN A 42 4.10 5.15 -11.58
CA GLN A 42 5.48 5.16 -11.10
C GLN A 42 5.62 4.42 -9.77
N ALA A 43 4.68 4.62 -8.85
CA ALA A 43 4.60 3.88 -7.59
C ALA A 43 4.50 2.37 -7.83
N MET A 44 3.60 1.92 -8.72
CA MET A 44 3.47 0.51 -9.08
C MET A 44 4.77 -0.07 -9.68
N ILE A 45 5.47 0.69 -10.53
CA ILE A 45 6.78 0.29 -11.09
C ILE A 45 7.82 0.20 -9.97
N LYS A 46 7.84 1.13 -9.02
CA LYS A 46 8.77 1.09 -7.89
C LYS A 46 8.52 -0.10 -6.98
N LEU A 47 7.26 -0.41 -6.70
CA LEU A 47 6.86 -1.50 -5.79
C LEU A 47 7.08 -2.90 -6.38
N ARG A 48 6.77 -3.09 -7.67
CA ARG A 48 6.79 -4.40 -8.33
C ARG A 48 7.94 -4.58 -9.32
N GLY A 49 8.44 -3.50 -9.90
CA GLY A 49 9.29 -3.53 -11.08
C GLY A 49 8.52 -3.69 -12.40
N GLY A 50 9.27 -3.69 -13.50
CA GLY A 50 8.74 -3.87 -14.85
C GLY A 50 7.99 -2.66 -15.41
N LYS A 51 7.00 -2.89 -16.28
CA LYS A 51 6.18 -1.83 -16.87
C LYS A 51 4.86 -1.67 -16.13
N ALA A 52 4.41 -0.44 -15.94
CA ALA A 52 3.05 -0.18 -15.45
C ALA A 52 2.01 -0.59 -16.51
N PRO A 53 0.85 -1.14 -16.10
CA PRO A 53 -0.27 -1.37 -17.00
C PRO A 53 -0.94 -0.05 -17.42
N LEU A 54 -1.84 -0.14 -18.40
CA LEU A 54 -2.79 0.94 -18.66
C LEU A 54 -3.76 1.04 -17.48
N LEU A 55 -4.03 2.26 -17.03
CA LEU A 55 -4.98 2.55 -15.96
C LEU A 55 -6.16 3.29 -16.55
N ALA A 56 -7.35 3.06 -16.01
CA ALA A 56 -8.51 3.91 -16.28
C ALA A 56 -8.24 5.36 -15.79
N ASP A 57 -8.96 6.34 -16.32
CA ASP A 57 -8.83 7.73 -15.86
C ASP A 57 -9.35 7.91 -14.44
N ASN A 58 -10.39 7.17 -14.05
CA ASN A 58 -10.99 7.16 -12.71
C ASN A 58 -10.38 6.09 -11.78
N VAL A 59 -9.12 5.72 -11.98
CA VAL A 59 -8.48 4.66 -11.17
C VAL A 59 -8.59 5.00 -9.67
N PHE A 60 -9.00 4.00 -8.89
CA PHE A 60 -9.28 4.06 -7.45
C PHE A 60 -10.45 4.93 -6.97
N GLU A 61 -11.25 5.54 -7.84
CA GLU A 61 -12.37 6.38 -7.39
C GLU A 61 -13.53 5.57 -6.79
N ASP A 62 -13.80 4.40 -7.39
CA ASP A 62 -14.92 3.52 -7.03
C ASP A 62 -14.50 2.28 -6.22
N ASN A 63 -13.25 1.83 -6.39
CA ASN A 63 -12.71 0.65 -5.72
C ASN A 63 -11.31 0.93 -5.19
N ASP A 64 -11.01 0.48 -3.98
CA ASP A 64 -9.68 0.63 -3.37
C ASP A 64 -8.68 -0.38 -3.95
N THR A 65 -9.16 -1.45 -4.58
CA THR A 65 -8.30 -2.52 -5.12
C THR A 65 -8.25 -2.45 -6.64
N LEU A 66 -7.03 -2.51 -7.17
CA LEU A 66 -6.74 -2.61 -8.59
C LEU A 66 -6.17 -4.00 -8.88
N LEU A 67 -6.87 -4.74 -9.73
CA LEU A 67 -6.46 -6.06 -10.18
C LEU A 67 -5.88 -5.95 -11.59
N ILE A 68 -4.63 -6.37 -11.75
CA ILE A 68 -3.93 -6.34 -13.02
C ILE A 68 -3.92 -7.75 -13.61
N GLU A 69 -4.65 -7.89 -14.71
CA GLU A 69 -4.61 -9.09 -15.54
C GLU A 69 -3.20 -9.28 -16.11
N ARG A 70 -2.67 -10.49 -16.01
CA ARG A 70 -1.42 -10.84 -16.68
C ARG A 70 -1.73 -11.16 -18.13
N ARG A 71 -0.99 -10.53 -19.05
CA ARG A 71 -0.99 -10.93 -20.46
C ARG A 71 -0.43 -12.36 -20.54
N VAL A 72 -1.10 -13.22 -21.29
CA VAL A 72 -0.61 -14.56 -21.60
C VAL A 72 0.76 -14.46 -22.26
N SER A 73 1.77 -15.12 -21.66
CA SER A 73 3.12 -15.18 -22.23
C SER A 73 3.08 -15.88 -23.58
N ARG A 74 3.79 -15.32 -24.56
CA ARG A 74 3.87 -15.86 -25.92
C ARG A 74 5.29 -16.32 -26.22
N ASP A 75 5.43 -17.40 -26.97
CA ASP A 75 6.72 -17.89 -27.47
C ASP A 75 7.25 -16.98 -28.60
N GLN A 76 8.40 -17.36 -29.17
CA GLN A 76 9.05 -16.61 -30.25
C GLN A 76 8.21 -16.58 -31.55
N GLN A 77 7.23 -17.48 -31.67
CA GLN A 77 6.30 -17.59 -32.78
C GLN A 77 4.99 -16.84 -32.50
N GLY A 78 4.87 -16.21 -31.33
CA GLY A 78 3.70 -15.46 -30.91
C GLY A 78 2.55 -16.35 -30.39
N LEU A 79 2.78 -17.65 -30.18
CA LEU A 79 1.77 -18.56 -29.64
C LEU A 79 1.76 -18.51 -28.11
N PRO A 80 0.58 -18.58 -27.47
CA PRO A 80 0.49 -18.73 -26.01
C PRO A 80 1.33 -19.88 -25.49
N ILE A 81 2.16 -19.62 -24.49
CA ILE A 81 2.88 -20.67 -23.76
C ILE A 81 1.86 -21.41 -22.89
N THR A 82 1.60 -22.68 -23.23
CA THR A 82 0.68 -23.54 -22.48
C THR A 82 1.11 -23.64 -21.01
N GLY A 83 0.20 -23.37 -20.08
CA GLY A 83 0.47 -23.37 -18.64
C GLY A 83 0.75 -21.99 -18.02
N SER A 84 0.78 -20.89 -18.80
CA SER A 84 0.98 -19.53 -18.27
C SER A 84 -0.23 -18.95 -17.51
N THR A 85 -1.32 -19.71 -17.35
CA THR A 85 -2.63 -19.25 -16.82
C THR A 85 -2.86 -19.57 -15.35
N THR A 86 -1.93 -20.22 -14.65
CA THR A 86 -2.11 -20.64 -13.24
C THR A 86 -1.66 -19.59 -12.21
N GLU A 87 -1.07 -18.48 -12.63
CA GLU A 87 -0.56 -17.47 -11.70
C GLU A 87 -1.65 -16.48 -11.27
N MET A 88 -1.75 -16.22 -9.96
CA MET A 88 -2.70 -15.24 -9.41
C MET A 88 -2.48 -13.83 -10.01
N PRO A 89 -3.56 -13.07 -10.24
CA PRO A 89 -3.45 -11.71 -10.75
C PRO A 89 -2.67 -10.83 -9.77
N VAL A 90 -1.99 -9.83 -10.31
CA VAL A 90 -1.25 -8.87 -9.47
C VAL A 90 -2.26 -7.88 -8.90
N THR A 91 -2.27 -7.70 -7.58
CA THR A 91 -3.15 -6.75 -6.91
C THR A 91 -2.37 -5.58 -6.32
N PHE A 92 -2.97 -4.40 -6.36
CA PHE A 92 -2.55 -3.22 -5.62
C PHE A 92 -3.76 -2.65 -4.88
N GLN A 93 -3.53 -2.06 -3.70
CA GLN A 93 -4.60 -1.43 -2.93
C GLN A 93 -4.25 0.02 -2.63
N LEU A 94 -5.20 0.93 -2.79
CA LEU A 94 -5.07 2.29 -2.29
C LEU A 94 -5.41 2.31 -0.80
N GLN A 95 -4.50 2.85 0.00
CA GLN A 95 -4.63 2.90 1.46
C GLN A 95 -4.35 4.30 1.99
N LEU A 96 -4.96 4.60 3.14
CA LEU A 96 -4.57 5.69 4.03
C LEU A 96 -3.79 5.11 5.22
N LYS A 97 -2.51 5.48 5.33
CA LYS A 97 -1.68 5.25 6.52
C LYS A 97 -1.58 6.56 7.30
N GLY A 98 -2.38 6.67 8.36
CA GLY A 98 -2.68 7.97 8.97
C GLY A 98 -3.42 8.87 7.98
N ASP A 99 -2.80 9.99 7.61
CA ASP A 99 -3.33 10.97 6.64
C ASP A 99 -2.60 10.89 5.28
N VAL A 100 -1.65 9.96 5.14
CA VAL A 100 -0.90 9.75 3.90
C VAL A 100 -1.63 8.76 3.02
N CYS A 101 -2.00 9.20 1.82
CA CYS A 101 -2.50 8.29 0.79
C CYS A 101 -1.34 7.60 0.08
N GLY A 102 -1.52 6.33 -0.28
CA GLY A 102 -0.50 5.62 -1.04
C GLY A 102 -0.95 4.30 -1.61
N VAL A 103 -0.15 3.77 -2.52
CA VAL A 103 -0.35 2.45 -3.13
C VAL A 103 0.35 1.41 -2.27
N TYR A 104 -0.40 0.41 -1.86
CA TYR A 104 0.07 -0.77 -1.16
C TYR A 104 0.20 -1.94 -2.14
N TYR A 105 1.31 -2.66 -2.05
CA TYR A 105 1.55 -3.89 -2.80
C TYR A 105 1.56 -5.09 -1.84
N PRO A 106 0.48 -5.91 -1.81
CA PRO A 106 0.32 -6.97 -0.80
C PRO A 106 1.37 -8.07 -0.86
N ILE A 107 1.97 -8.32 -2.03
CA ILE A 107 2.89 -9.45 -2.22
C ILE A 107 4.17 -9.31 -1.40
N ASN A 108 4.66 -8.09 -1.18
CA ASN A 108 5.88 -7.83 -0.43
C ASN A 108 5.66 -6.89 0.78
N ASP A 109 4.40 -6.62 1.13
CA ASP A 109 4.01 -5.74 2.22
C ASP A 109 4.62 -4.31 2.14
N THR A 110 4.74 -3.77 0.92
CA THR A 110 5.32 -2.44 0.70
C THR A 110 4.26 -1.39 0.38
N PHE A 111 4.52 -0.16 0.81
CA PHE A 111 3.65 1.00 0.61
C PHE A 111 4.44 2.16 0.04
N GLU A 112 3.95 2.73 -1.06
CA GLU A 112 4.50 3.92 -1.67
C GLU A 112 3.54 5.10 -1.48
N PRO A 113 3.96 6.18 -0.79
CA PRO A 113 3.14 7.37 -0.62
C PRO A 113 2.91 8.07 -1.95
N LEU A 114 1.71 8.64 -2.11
CA LEU A 114 1.31 9.46 -3.26
C LEU A 114 1.13 10.91 -2.78
N THR A 115 1.71 11.85 -3.52
CA THR A 115 1.68 13.28 -3.23
C THR A 115 0.71 14.04 -4.12
N GLN A 116 0.36 13.48 -5.28
CA GLN A 116 -0.54 14.09 -6.27
C GLN A 116 -1.98 13.60 -6.13
N LEU A 117 -2.24 12.60 -5.28
CA LEU A 117 -3.56 11.99 -5.10
C LEU A 117 -4.15 12.32 -3.72
N SER A 118 -5.34 12.90 -3.71
CA SER A 118 -6.15 13.05 -2.49
C SER A 118 -7.11 11.87 -2.35
N CYS A 119 -7.22 11.33 -1.14
CA CYS A 119 -7.98 10.11 -0.88
C CYS A 119 -8.88 10.24 0.36
N ARG A 120 -9.96 9.47 0.37
CA ARG A 120 -10.88 9.32 1.50
C ARG A 120 -10.92 7.87 1.94
N ILE A 121 -11.25 7.64 3.21
CA ILE A 121 -11.46 6.28 3.73
C ILE A 121 -12.64 5.65 2.98
N LYS A 122 -12.45 4.42 2.48
CA LYS A 122 -13.56 3.62 1.96
C LYS A 122 -14.43 3.18 3.14
N LYS A 123 -15.71 3.56 3.12
CA LYS A 123 -16.68 3.08 4.12
C LYS A 123 -17.05 1.62 3.80
N PRO A 124 -17.31 0.78 4.82
CA PRO A 124 -17.76 -0.60 4.62
C PRO A 124 -19.01 -0.70 3.75
#